data_AF-A0A945ZP98-F1
#
_entry.id   AF-A0A945ZP98-F1
#
_cell.length_a   1.000
_cell.length_b   1.000
_cell.length_c   1.000
_cell.angle_alpha   90.00
_cell.angle_beta   90.00
_cell.angle_gamma   90.00
#
_symmetry.space_group_name_H-M   'P 1'
#
loop_
_entity.id
_entity.type
_entity.pdbx_description
1 polymer ?
#
loop_
_entity_poly.entity_id
_entity_poly.type
_entity_poly.pdbx_seq_one_letter_code
_entity_poly.pdbx_strand_id
1 'polypeptide(L)'
;ANIGGIATLVGTPPNVAMAGIMEDQFSFSMPFLEWMLLAFPFAVLMLVLVYWLLTRVLCRVSNSELTGGIQGIRSELQALGKWNAAEVRVAIVFLCTGVFWVGRRWLVSAFGWELNDTTIAMLAGSVLFMIPSGTAEDRALLTWEDTKRLPWDILLLFGGGLTLAKALNDAEILPMVAEGIAGSEAFSTPVLIGIFTFSALMLTEVMSNLALTVIMVPVVGQVALNLGIDPLILVVPVTMASSCAFMLPMATPPNAIIFGSNRISMGNMASVGIVLNVVAAAVAWLWAIFVLPIWLEMI
;
A
#
# COMPACT_ATOMS: atom_id res chain seq x y z
N ALA A 1 -7.29 -2.18 -8.40
CA ALA A 1 -6.15 -1.28 -8.22
C ALA A 1 -5.80 -1.14 -6.73
N ASN A 2 -6.66 -0.51 -5.93
CA ASN A 2 -6.42 -0.23 -4.50
C ASN A 2 -5.94 -1.45 -3.70
N ILE A 3 -6.65 -2.57 -3.77
CA ILE A 3 -6.28 -3.82 -3.06
C ILE A 3 -4.90 -4.34 -3.49
N GLY A 4 -4.57 -4.29 -4.78
CA GLY A 4 -3.29 -4.77 -5.29
C GLY A 4 -2.10 -3.95 -4.79
N GLY A 5 -2.31 -2.66 -4.51
CA GLY A 5 -1.28 -1.79 -3.94
C GLY A 5 -0.84 -2.19 -2.53
N ILE A 6 -1.69 -2.89 -1.77
CA ILE A 6 -1.39 -3.35 -0.41
C ILE A 6 -0.32 -4.46 -0.43
N ALA A 7 -0.28 -5.27 -1.48
CA ALA A 7 0.44 -6.54 -1.52
C ALA A 7 1.97 -6.44 -1.37
N THR A 8 2.58 -5.32 -1.73
CA THR A 8 4.04 -5.11 -1.65
C THR A 8 4.34 -3.72 -1.12
N LEU A 9 5.56 -3.52 -0.60
CA LEU A 9 5.93 -2.25 0.01
C LEU A 9 5.88 -1.09 -0.99
N VAL A 10 6.23 -1.35 -2.26
CA VAL A 10 6.25 -0.34 -3.35
C VAL A 10 4.88 -0.20 -4.05
N GLY A 11 3.88 -0.99 -3.66
CA GLY A 11 2.58 -1.03 -4.35
C GLY A 11 1.73 0.23 -4.15
N THR A 12 1.86 0.93 -3.02
CA THR A 12 1.11 2.16 -2.72
C THR A 12 1.88 3.05 -1.73
N PRO A 13 1.78 4.39 -1.83
CA PRO A 13 2.52 5.30 -0.96
C PRO A 13 2.33 5.09 0.56
N PRO A 14 1.12 4.75 1.08
CA PRO A 14 0.92 4.36 2.47
C PRO A 14 1.91 3.32 3.01
N ASN A 15 2.23 2.29 2.23
CA ASN A 15 3.09 1.21 2.71
C ASN A 15 4.52 1.70 2.93
N VAL A 16 5.06 2.46 1.96
CA VAL A 16 6.39 3.07 2.06
C VAL A 16 6.45 4.11 3.18
N ALA A 17 5.42 4.95 3.30
CA ALA A 17 5.33 5.95 4.36
C ALA A 17 5.33 5.31 5.74
N MET A 18 4.55 4.25 5.92
CA MET A 18 4.53 3.49 7.17
C MET A 18 5.91 2.90 7.49
N ALA A 19 6.56 2.22 6.53
CA ALA A 19 7.88 1.63 6.78
C ALA A 19 8.93 2.67 7.15
N GLY A 20 8.96 3.82 6.46
CA GLY A 20 9.88 4.92 6.81
C GLY A 20 9.60 5.53 8.18
N ILE A 21 8.33 5.77 8.52
CA ILE A 21 7.94 6.28 9.85
C ILE A 21 8.30 5.30 10.96
N MET A 22 8.05 4.00 10.74
CA MET A 22 8.36 2.94 11.70
C MET A 22 9.86 2.79 11.93
N GLU A 23 10.66 2.89 10.87
CA GLU A 23 12.12 2.83 10.96
C GLU A 23 12.69 4.05 11.69
N ASP A 24 12.30 5.26 11.30
CA ASP A 24 12.87 6.50 11.84
C ASP A 24 12.44 6.81 13.28
N GLN A 25 11.16 6.57 13.63
CA GLN A 25 10.63 6.98 14.94
C GLN A 25 10.59 5.87 15.96
N PHE A 26 10.37 4.64 15.50
CA PHE A 26 10.17 3.49 16.39
C PHE A 26 11.33 2.49 16.30
N SER A 27 12.34 2.73 15.45
CA SER A 27 13.46 1.81 15.21
C SER A 27 13.01 0.41 14.77
N PHE A 28 11.82 0.30 14.17
CA PHE A 28 11.26 -0.94 13.64
C PHE A 28 11.44 -0.95 12.13
N SER A 29 12.35 -1.79 11.65
CA SER A 29 12.50 -2.03 10.21
C SER A 29 11.44 -3.01 9.73
N MET A 30 10.77 -2.68 8.61
CA MET A 30 9.87 -3.60 7.92
C MET A 30 10.39 -3.88 6.51
N PRO A 31 11.28 -4.89 6.34
CA PRO A 31 11.86 -5.21 5.06
C PRO A 31 10.81 -5.56 4.00
N PHE A 32 11.14 -5.35 2.72
CA PHE A 32 10.25 -5.66 1.59
C PHE A 32 9.65 -7.07 1.66
N LEU A 33 10.47 -8.08 1.95
CA LEU A 33 10.01 -9.47 2.00
C LEU A 33 9.01 -9.70 3.13
N GLU A 34 9.28 -9.16 4.32
CA GLU A 34 8.41 -9.35 5.49
C GLU A 34 7.04 -8.70 5.26
N TRP A 35 7.01 -7.48 4.71
CA TRP A 35 5.76 -6.86 4.30
C TRP A 35 5.04 -7.67 3.24
N MET A 36 5.74 -8.15 2.21
CA MET A 36 5.13 -8.91 1.13
C MET A 36 4.49 -10.21 1.66
N LEU A 37 5.19 -10.97 2.50
CA LEU A 37 4.67 -12.22 3.04
C LEU A 37 3.45 -12.01 3.95
N LEU A 38 3.39 -10.87 4.66
CA LEU A 38 2.25 -10.50 5.48
C LEU A 38 1.08 -9.94 4.67
N ALA A 39 1.34 -9.04 3.73
CA ALA A 39 0.33 -8.22 3.05
C ALA A 39 -0.18 -8.84 1.74
N PHE A 40 0.63 -9.64 1.04
CA PHE A 40 0.21 -10.31 -0.20
C PHE A 40 -0.94 -11.30 0.05
N PRO A 41 -0.90 -12.19 1.05
CA PRO A 41 -2.03 -13.08 1.35
C PRO A 41 -3.31 -12.32 1.71
N PHE A 42 -3.18 -11.24 2.48
CA PHE A 42 -4.29 -10.33 2.79
C PHE A 42 -4.89 -9.72 1.51
N ALA A 43 -4.05 -9.21 0.61
CA ALA A 43 -4.49 -8.61 -0.65
C ALA A 43 -5.20 -9.63 -1.55
N VAL A 44 -4.71 -10.88 -1.62
CA VAL A 44 -5.38 -11.97 -2.37
C VAL A 44 -6.74 -12.29 -1.76
N LEU A 45 -6.82 -12.43 -0.44
CA LEU A 45 -8.08 -12.67 0.28
C LEU A 45 -9.09 -11.54 -0.01
N MET A 46 -8.66 -10.29 0.16
CA MET A 46 -9.48 -9.12 -0.12
C MET A 46 -9.91 -9.06 -1.58
N LEU A 47 -9.03 -9.38 -2.53
CA LEU A 47 -9.35 -9.38 -3.96
C LEU A 47 -10.44 -10.39 -4.29
N VAL A 48 -10.28 -11.63 -3.83
CA VAL A 48 -11.27 -12.71 -4.04
C VAL A 48 -12.61 -12.32 -3.43
N LEU A 49 -12.59 -11.81 -2.20
CA LEU A 49 -13.79 -11.48 -1.45
C LEU A 49 -14.54 -10.28 -2.04
N VAL A 50 -13.83 -9.20 -2.37
CA VAL A 50 -14.41 -8.02 -3.03
C VAL A 50 -14.91 -8.36 -4.43
N TYR A 51 -14.16 -9.16 -5.20
CA TYR A 51 -14.61 -9.63 -6.52
C TYR A 51 -15.91 -10.43 -6.41
N TRP A 52 -15.99 -11.36 -5.47
CA TRP A 52 -17.17 -12.18 -5.26
C TRP A 52 -18.37 -11.33 -4.79
N LEU A 53 -18.17 -10.45 -3.81
CA LEU A 53 -19.21 -9.55 -3.31
C LEU A 53 -19.74 -8.63 -4.41
N LEU A 54 -18.85 -8.00 -5.18
CA LEU A 54 -19.24 -7.12 -6.26
C LEU A 54 -20.00 -7.88 -7.35
N THR A 55 -19.48 -9.00 -7.83
CA THR A 55 -20.05 -9.67 -9.02
C THR A 55 -21.27 -10.54 -8.73
N ARG A 56 -21.38 -11.11 -7.53
CA ARG A 56 -22.43 -12.09 -7.17
C ARG A 56 -23.50 -11.52 -6.25
N VAL A 57 -23.15 -10.60 -5.36
CA VAL A 57 -24.05 -10.12 -4.29
C VAL A 57 -24.55 -8.71 -4.57
N LEU A 58 -23.64 -7.74 -4.68
CA LEU A 58 -23.96 -6.30 -4.73
C LEU A 58 -24.34 -5.84 -6.13
N CYS A 59 -23.56 -6.24 -7.14
CA CYS A 59 -23.79 -5.88 -8.53
C CYS A 59 -23.82 -7.15 -9.37
N ARG A 60 -24.96 -7.86 -9.37
CA ARG A 60 -25.13 -9.09 -10.16
C ARG A 60 -24.81 -8.84 -11.63
N VAL A 61 -23.65 -9.30 -12.06
CA VAL A 61 -23.20 -9.16 -13.45
C VAL A 61 -23.93 -10.21 -14.29
N SER A 62 -24.51 -9.76 -15.41
CA SER A 62 -25.13 -10.66 -16.38
C SER A 62 -24.07 -11.60 -16.99
N ASN A 63 -24.40 -12.89 -17.09
CA ASN A 63 -23.57 -13.88 -17.79
C ASN A 63 -23.78 -13.83 -19.33
N SER A 64 -24.48 -12.83 -19.86
CA SER A 64 -24.70 -12.68 -21.29
C SER A 64 -23.36 -12.54 -22.02
N GLU A 65 -23.13 -13.37 -23.03
CA GLU A 65 -21.93 -13.30 -23.86
C GLU A 65 -21.83 -11.93 -24.56
N LEU A 66 -20.69 -11.27 -24.38
CA LEU A 66 -20.35 -10.03 -25.07
C LEU A 66 -19.97 -10.34 -26.52
N THR A 67 -20.97 -10.38 -27.40
CA THR A 67 -20.84 -10.75 -28.82
C THR A 67 -19.91 -9.85 -29.66
N GLY A 68 -19.51 -8.67 -29.17
CA GLY A 68 -18.59 -7.75 -29.87
C GLY A 68 -17.29 -7.37 -29.13
N GLY A 69 -17.19 -7.64 -27.82
CA GLY A 69 -16.05 -7.18 -27.01
C GLY A 69 -14.75 -7.95 -27.27
N ILE A 70 -14.86 -9.25 -27.58
CA ILE A 70 -13.71 -10.14 -27.76
C ILE A 70 -12.87 -9.74 -28.97
N GLN A 71 -13.51 -9.28 -30.05
CA GLN A 71 -12.81 -8.92 -31.28
C GLN A 71 -12.01 -7.63 -31.09
N GLY A 72 -12.54 -6.65 -30.35
CA GLY A 72 -11.81 -5.44 -29.95
C GLY A 72 -10.61 -5.73 -29.03
N ILE A 73 -10.76 -6.64 -28.06
CA ILE A 73 -9.63 -7.06 -27.21
C ILE A 73 -8.54 -7.74 -28.05
N ARG A 74 -8.93 -8.60 -29.00
CA ARG A 74 -7.96 -9.26 -29.89
C ARG A 74 -7.24 -8.27 -30.80
N SER A 75 -7.93 -7.25 -31.32
CA SER A 75 -7.28 -6.24 -32.16
C SER A 75 -6.28 -5.39 -31.37
N GLU A 76 -6.63 -4.98 -30.15
CA GLU A 76 -5.69 -4.26 -29.27
C GLU A 76 -4.48 -5.12 -28.89
N LEU A 77 -4.70 -6.40 -28.56
CA LEU A 77 -3.62 -7.35 -28.27
C LEU A 77 -2.69 -7.56 -29.46
N GLN A 78 -3.24 -7.60 -30.69
CA GLN A 78 -2.45 -7.68 -31.91
C GLN A 78 -1.69 -6.37 -32.20
N ALA A 79 -2.29 -5.22 -31.90
CA ALA A 79 -1.70 -3.91 -32.10
C ALA A 79 -0.47 -3.65 -31.19
N LEU A 80 -0.44 -4.24 -29.99
CA LEU A 80 0.73 -4.18 -29.09
C LEU A 80 1.99 -4.81 -29.72
N GLY A 81 1.84 -5.78 -30.61
CA GLY A 81 2.96 -6.42 -31.31
C GLY A 81 3.85 -7.27 -30.40
N LYS A 82 5.11 -7.47 -30.83
CA LYS A 82 6.13 -8.20 -30.07
C LYS A 82 6.87 -7.24 -29.15
N TRP A 83 7.40 -7.76 -28.04
CA TRP A 83 8.17 -6.97 -27.10
C TRP A 83 9.39 -6.34 -27.79
N ASN A 84 9.58 -5.05 -27.57
CA ASN A 84 10.78 -4.34 -28.03
C ASN A 84 11.97 -4.64 -27.08
N ALA A 85 13.19 -4.45 -27.58
CA ALA A 85 14.42 -4.58 -26.80
C ALA A 85 14.40 -3.73 -25.52
N ALA A 86 13.86 -2.51 -25.57
CA ALA A 86 13.70 -1.67 -24.39
C ALA A 86 12.79 -2.30 -23.32
N GLU A 87 11.63 -2.82 -23.72
CA GLU A 87 10.66 -3.46 -22.81
C GLU A 87 11.25 -4.72 -22.16
N VAL A 88 11.96 -5.54 -22.94
CA VAL A 88 12.69 -6.71 -22.41
C VAL A 88 13.75 -6.29 -21.38
N ARG A 89 14.54 -5.24 -21.68
CA ARG A 89 15.58 -4.76 -20.75
C ARG A 89 15.00 -4.20 -19.46
N VAL A 90 13.91 -3.43 -19.54
CA VAL A 90 13.18 -2.95 -18.34
C VAL A 90 12.63 -4.13 -17.54
N ALA A 91 12.03 -5.12 -18.20
CA ALA A 91 11.51 -6.31 -17.52
C ALA A 91 12.61 -7.10 -16.81
N ILE A 92 13.80 -7.22 -17.40
CA ILE A 92 14.96 -7.87 -16.76
C ILE A 92 15.37 -7.10 -15.50
N VAL A 93 15.55 -5.77 -15.58
CA VAL A 93 15.93 -4.96 -14.42
C VAL A 93 14.88 -5.05 -13.31
N PHE A 94 13.61 -5.00 -13.67
CA PHE A 94 12.49 -5.16 -12.73
C PHE A 94 12.50 -6.53 -12.03
N LEU A 95 12.65 -7.62 -12.80
CA LEU A 95 12.72 -8.97 -12.24
C LEU A 95 13.95 -9.16 -11.35
N CYS A 96 15.12 -8.67 -11.77
CA CYS A 96 16.31 -8.66 -10.93
C CYS A 96 16.04 -7.93 -9.61
N THR A 97 15.46 -6.73 -9.65
CA THR A 97 15.14 -5.94 -8.45
C THR A 97 14.26 -6.72 -7.48
N GLY A 98 13.20 -7.37 -7.98
CA GLY A 98 12.35 -8.25 -7.17
C GLY A 98 13.11 -9.42 -6.54
N VAL A 99 13.99 -10.08 -7.31
CA VAL A 99 14.85 -11.16 -6.79
C VAL A 99 15.80 -10.66 -5.71
N PHE A 100 16.39 -9.47 -5.87
CA PHE A 100 17.27 -8.86 -4.86
C PHE A 100 16.50 -8.49 -3.59
N TRP A 101 15.29 -7.93 -3.68
CA TRP A 101 14.47 -7.63 -2.49
C TRP A 101 14.05 -8.89 -1.74
N VAL A 102 13.58 -9.93 -2.45
CA VAL A 102 13.19 -11.21 -1.83
C VAL A 102 14.41 -11.95 -1.29
N GLY A 103 15.53 -11.93 -2.02
CA GLY A 103 16.77 -12.60 -1.65
C GLY A 103 17.63 -11.82 -0.65
N ARG A 104 17.26 -10.60 -0.25
CA ARG A 104 18.10 -9.68 0.54
C ARG A 104 18.69 -10.35 1.78
N ARG A 105 17.86 -10.96 2.63
CA ARG A 105 18.30 -11.58 3.90
C ARG A 105 19.35 -12.67 3.67
N TRP A 106 19.18 -13.47 2.60
CA TRP A 106 20.12 -14.50 2.20
C TRP A 106 21.41 -13.91 1.60
N LEU A 107 21.30 -12.86 0.79
CA LEU A 107 22.46 -12.18 0.20
C LEU A 107 23.36 -11.54 1.27
N VAL A 108 22.74 -10.86 2.24
CA VAL A 108 23.45 -10.24 3.38
C VAL A 108 24.16 -11.31 4.20
N SER A 109 23.50 -12.43 4.52
CA SER A 109 24.10 -13.48 5.34
C SER A 109 25.18 -14.29 4.61
N ALA A 110 25.04 -14.51 3.30
CA ALA A 110 26.00 -15.27 2.50
C ALA A 110 27.25 -14.46 2.13
N PHE A 111 27.11 -13.17 1.83
CA PHE A 111 28.20 -12.33 1.31
C PHE A 111 28.70 -11.27 2.30
N GLY A 112 28.01 -11.06 3.43
CA GLY A 112 28.37 -10.04 4.42
C GLY A 112 28.16 -8.60 3.92
N TRP A 113 27.34 -8.40 2.89
CA TRP A 113 27.08 -7.07 2.33
C TRP A 113 26.06 -6.30 3.17
N GLU A 114 26.29 -5.01 3.42
CA GLU A 114 25.31 -4.10 4.04
C GLU A 114 24.23 -3.66 3.03
N LEU A 115 23.50 -4.62 2.47
CA LEU A 115 22.40 -4.35 1.54
C LEU A 115 21.11 -4.01 2.29
N ASN A 116 20.54 -2.84 2.00
CA ASN A 116 19.18 -2.47 2.38
C ASN A 116 18.26 -2.29 1.15
N ASP A 117 16.96 -2.20 1.38
CA ASP A 117 15.96 -2.11 0.31
C ASP A 117 16.12 -0.83 -0.52
N THR A 118 16.58 0.25 0.12
CA THR A 118 16.90 1.54 -0.51
C THR A 118 18.08 1.43 -1.47
N THR A 119 19.17 0.74 -1.08
CA THR A 119 20.34 0.52 -1.94
C THR A 119 19.97 -0.28 -3.19
N ILE A 120 19.14 -1.32 -3.04
CA ILE A 120 18.65 -2.13 -4.17
C ILE A 120 17.84 -1.26 -5.13
N ALA A 121 16.91 -0.45 -4.61
CA ALA A 121 16.08 0.45 -5.42
C ALA A 121 16.92 1.51 -6.16
N MET A 122 17.88 2.13 -5.47
CA MET A 122 18.79 3.12 -6.04
C MET A 122 19.66 2.52 -7.14
N LEU A 123 20.22 1.33 -6.91
CA LEU A 123 21.02 0.62 -7.92
C LEU A 123 20.18 0.31 -9.17
N ALA A 124 18.97 -0.25 -9.00
CA ALA A 124 18.08 -0.55 -10.10
C ALA A 124 17.72 0.71 -10.90
N GLY A 125 17.40 1.81 -10.21
CA GLY A 125 17.15 3.11 -10.82
C GLY A 125 18.35 3.59 -11.63
N SER A 126 19.55 3.63 -11.04
CA SER A 126 20.78 4.04 -11.71
C SER A 126 21.08 3.20 -12.95
N VAL A 127 20.90 1.88 -12.88
CA VAL A 127 21.10 0.96 -14.02
C VAL A 127 20.20 1.31 -15.20
N LEU A 128 18.95 1.73 -14.97
CA LEU A 128 18.04 2.16 -16.05
C LEU A 128 18.52 3.42 -16.78
N PHE A 129 19.27 4.31 -16.14
CA PHE A 129 19.88 5.47 -16.80
C PHE A 129 21.16 5.11 -17.58
N MET A 130 21.74 3.92 -17.34
CA MET A 130 22.98 3.48 -17.98
C MET A 130 22.73 2.53 -19.16
N ILE A 131 21.68 1.71 -19.11
CA ILE A 131 21.37 0.75 -20.17
C ILE A 131 20.81 1.49 -21.39
N PRO A 132 21.36 1.31 -22.61
CA PRO A 132 20.78 1.86 -23.82
C PRO A 132 19.41 1.23 -24.10
N SER A 133 18.50 1.98 -24.72
CA SER A 133 17.17 1.50 -25.09
C SER A 133 17.20 0.51 -26.25
N GLY A 134 18.25 0.54 -27.08
CA GLY A 134 18.37 -0.29 -28.27
C GLY A 134 17.46 0.14 -29.42
N THR A 135 16.90 1.36 -29.35
CA THR A 135 16.19 2.01 -30.45
C THR A 135 17.16 2.84 -31.30
N ALA A 136 16.72 3.26 -32.49
CA ALA A 136 17.54 4.05 -33.42
C ALA A 136 18.02 5.40 -32.86
N GLU A 137 17.39 5.90 -31.79
CA GLU A 137 17.71 7.19 -31.19
C GLU A 137 18.88 7.15 -30.17
N ASP A 138 19.51 5.98 -29.94
CA ASP A 138 20.65 5.76 -29.03
C ASP A 138 20.50 6.39 -27.63
N ARG A 139 19.26 6.44 -27.12
CA ARG A 139 18.96 6.94 -25.77
C ARG A 139 19.04 5.82 -24.75
N ALA A 140 19.36 6.14 -23.50
CA ALA A 140 19.19 5.23 -22.37
C ALA A 140 17.71 4.83 -22.16
N LEU A 141 17.45 3.80 -21.35
CA LEU A 141 16.06 3.39 -21.02
C LEU A 141 15.30 4.49 -20.29
N LEU A 142 15.99 5.22 -19.40
CA LEU A 142 15.49 6.44 -18.77
C LEU A 142 16.44 7.60 -19.01
N THR A 143 15.87 8.79 -19.14
CA THR A 143 16.56 10.07 -19.23
C THR A 143 16.19 10.92 -18.04
N TRP A 144 17.06 11.88 -17.66
CA TRP A 144 16.80 12.73 -16.49
C TRP A 144 15.45 13.46 -16.59
N GLU A 145 14.99 13.74 -17.81
CA GLU A 145 13.68 14.35 -18.03
C GLU A 145 12.50 13.51 -17.55
N ASP A 146 12.63 12.19 -17.53
CA ASP A 146 11.60 11.27 -17.03
C ASP A 146 11.37 11.44 -15.54
N THR A 147 12.36 11.95 -14.78
CA THR A 147 12.21 12.25 -13.34
C THR A 147 11.19 13.35 -13.06
N LYS A 148 10.84 14.19 -14.06
CA LYS A 148 9.76 15.17 -13.94
C LYS A 148 8.39 14.51 -13.68
N ARG A 149 8.24 13.22 -14.02
CA ARG A 149 7.02 12.43 -13.78
C ARG A 149 7.01 11.76 -12.41
N LEU A 150 8.10 11.83 -11.64
CA LEU A 150 8.12 11.31 -10.28
C LEU A 150 7.16 12.15 -9.42
N PRO A 151 6.41 11.50 -8.51
CA PRO A 151 5.50 12.20 -7.62
C PRO A 151 6.27 12.88 -6.48
N TRP A 152 6.95 13.99 -6.77
CA TRP A 152 7.76 14.74 -5.79
C TRP A 152 6.96 15.16 -4.55
N ASP A 153 5.68 15.45 -4.73
CA ASP A 153 4.77 15.82 -3.64
C ASP A 153 4.62 14.70 -2.60
N ILE A 154 4.68 13.44 -3.03
CA ILE A 154 4.63 12.27 -2.14
C ILE A 154 5.89 12.22 -1.27
N LEU A 155 7.06 12.46 -1.86
CA LEU A 155 8.34 12.47 -1.14
C LEU A 155 8.39 13.62 -0.12
N LEU A 156 7.92 14.81 -0.51
CA LEU A 156 7.81 15.96 0.40
C LEU A 156 6.83 15.68 1.55
N LEU A 157 5.70 15.00 1.27
CA LEU A 157 4.72 14.64 2.28
C LEU A 157 5.25 13.58 3.27
N PHE A 158 6.09 12.64 2.82
CA PHE A 158 6.78 11.71 3.73
C PHE A 158 7.67 12.46 4.72
N GLY A 159 8.52 13.37 4.22
CA GLY A 159 9.39 14.20 5.08
C GLY A 159 8.60 15.11 6.01
N GLY A 160 7.51 15.72 5.52
CA GLY A 160 6.58 16.50 6.33
C GLY A 160 5.89 15.67 7.42
N GLY A 161 5.57 14.42 7.13
CA GLY A 161 4.99 13.47 8.08
C GLY A 161 5.92 13.07 9.20
N LEU A 162 7.15 12.69 8.85
CA LEU A 162 8.22 12.42 9.82
C LEU A 162 8.47 13.64 10.73
N THR A 163 8.46 14.84 10.15
CA THR A 163 8.64 16.10 10.89
C THR A 163 7.46 16.39 11.83
N LEU A 164 6.21 16.26 11.35
CA LEU A 164 5.00 16.48 12.13
C LEU A 164 4.95 15.53 13.33
N ALA A 165 5.19 14.26 13.07
CA ALA A 165 5.19 13.23 14.09
C ALA A 165 6.22 13.49 15.20
N LYS A 166 7.45 13.81 14.80
CA LYS A 166 8.50 14.22 15.73
C LYS A 166 8.10 15.47 16.53
N ALA A 167 7.52 16.47 15.88
CA ALA A 167 7.06 17.69 16.56
C ALA A 167 5.91 17.41 17.56
N LEU A 168 4.98 16.50 17.24
CA LEU A 168 3.91 16.09 18.15
C LEU A 168 4.45 15.30 19.35
N ASN A 169 5.50 14.49 19.14
CA ASN A 169 6.18 13.78 20.21
C ASN A 169 6.97 14.74 21.12
N ASP A 170 7.76 15.64 20.53
CA ASP A 170 8.53 16.66 21.25
C ASP A 170 7.62 17.64 22.02
N ALA A 171 6.41 17.89 21.53
CA ALA A 171 5.37 18.69 22.20
C ALA A 171 4.55 17.90 23.25
N GLU A 172 4.91 16.65 23.53
CA GLU A 172 4.22 15.74 24.46
C GLU A 172 2.73 15.49 24.15
N ILE A 173 2.27 15.80 22.94
CA ILE A 173 0.88 15.58 22.51
C ILE A 173 0.61 14.08 22.33
N LEU A 174 1.53 13.34 21.71
CA LEU A 174 1.35 11.90 21.51
C LEU A 174 1.32 11.12 22.85
N PRO A 175 2.22 11.38 23.81
CA PRO A 175 2.09 10.88 25.18
C PRO A 175 0.75 11.24 25.83
N MET A 176 0.31 12.50 25.76
CA MET A 176 -0.95 12.95 26.39
C MET A 176 -2.18 12.20 25.83
N VAL A 177 -2.25 12.01 24.50
CA VAL A 177 -3.32 11.24 23.87
C VAL A 177 -3.28 9.78 24.31
N ALA A 178 -2.08 9.20 24.39
CA ALA A 178 -1.90 7.82 24.83
C ALA A 178 -2.27 7.64 26.31
N GLU A 179 -1.91 8.57 27.19
CA GLU A 179 -2.33 8.58 28.60
C GLU A 179 -3.85 8.70 28.73
N GLY A 180 -4.50 9.52 27.91
CA GLY A 180 -5.96 9.61 27.86
C GLY A 180 -6.64 8.30 27.48
N ILE A 181 -6.00 7.49 26.63
CA ILE A 181 -6.48 6.16 26.26
C ILE A 181 -6.13 5.13 27.35
N ALA A 182 -4.92 5.16 27.90
CA ALA A 182 -4.41 4.24 28.92
C ALA A 182 -5.08 4.42 30.29
N GLY A 183 -5.51 5.65 30.63
CA GLY A 183 -6.30 5.94 31.84
C GLY A 183 -7.69 5.33 31.83
N SER A 184 -8.13 4.77 30.69
CA SER A 184 -9.23 3.84 30.64
C SER A 184 -8.68 2.42 30.73
N GLU A 185 -8.86 1.73 31.86
CA GLU A 185 -8.63 0.27 31.99
C GLU A 185 -9.55 -0.57 31.04
N ALA A 186 -10.19 0.05 30.04
CA ALA A 186 -11.42 -0.43 29.42
C ALA A 186 -11.22 -1.07 28.04
N PHE A 187 -10.13 -0.79 27.31
CA PHE A 187 -9.99 -1.25 25.93
C PHE A 187 -8.99 -2.39 25.77
N SER A 188 -9.53 -3.59 25.55
CA SER A 188 -8.72 -4.73 25.09
C SER A 188 -8.05 -4.43 23.74
N THR A 189 -6.88 -5.03 23.47
CA THR A 189 -6.14 -4.88 22.21
C THR A 189 -7.00 -5.08 20.96
N PRO A 190 -7.90 -6.10 20.88
CA PRO A 190 -8.84 -6.24 19.77
C PRO A 190 -9.73 -5.00 19.55
N VAL A 191 -10.20 -4.36 20.62
CA VAL A 191 -11.06 -3.17 20.51
C VAL A 191 -10.26 -1.98 19.98
N LEU A 192 -9.02 -1.80 20.43
CA LEU A 192 -8.14 -0.74 19.92
C LEU A 192 -7.84 -0.92 18.43
N ILE A 193 -7.50 -2.14 18.00
CA ILE A 193 -7.33 -2.46 16.57
C ILE A 193 -8.60 -2.05 15.81
N GLY A 194 -9.77 -2.46 16.30
CA GLY A 194 -11.05 -2.16 15.65
C GLY A 194 -11.31 -0.65 15.51
N ILE A 195 -11.12 0.12 16.59
CA ILE A 195 -11.33 1.57 16.61
C ILE A 195 -10.41 2.26 15.61
N PHE A 196 -9.11 1.99 15.64
CA PHE A 196 -8.15 2.68 14.77
C PHE A 196 -8.31 2.26 13.31
N THR A 197 -8.51 0.97 13.04
CA THR A 197 -8.71 0.45 11.68
C THR A 197 -9.98 1.02 11.07
N PHE A 198 -11.10 1.01 11.80
CA PHE A 198 -12.36 1.56 11.32
C PHE A 198 -12.28 3.07 11.11
N SER A 199 -11.65 3.80 12.04
CA SER A 199 -11.45 5.25 11.92
C SER A 199 -10.62 5.60 10.70
N ALA A 200 -9.50 4.90 10.47
CA ALA A 200 -8.66 5.08 9.29
C ALA A 200 -9.46 4.80 8.00
N LEU A 201 -10.26 3.74 7.98
CA LEU A 201 -11.06 3.38 6.83
C LEU A 201 -12.13 4.43 6.50
N MET A 202 -12.77 5.04 7.51
CA MET A 202 -13.72 6.13 7.27
C MET A 202 -13.01 7.41 6.82
N LEU A 203 -11.87 7.75 7.43
CA LEU A 203 -11.12 8.94 7.08
C LEU A 203 -10.52 8.86 5.67
N THR A 204 -10.14 7.68 5.19
CA THR A 204 -9.55 7.53 3.86
C THR A 204 -10.52 7.80 2.70
N GLU A 205 -11.82 7.91 2.98
CA GLU A 205 -12.82 8.28 1.97
C GLU A 205 -12.82 9.79 1.68
N VAL A 206 -12.40 10.60 2.64
CA VAL A 206 -12.39 12.07 2.57
C VAL A 206 -10.99 12.66 2.56
N MET A 207 -9.98 11.87 2.94
CA MET A 207 -8.57 12.25 2.99
C MET A 207 -7.77 11.39 2.01
N SER A 208 -6.66 11.90 1.49
CA SER A 208 -5.77 11.07 0.69
C SER A 208 -5.16 9.95 1.55
N ASN A 209 -5.08 8.74 0.98
CA ASN A 209 -4.56 7.56 1.67
C ASN A 209 -3.20 7.84 2.33
N LEU A 210 -2.34 8.55 1.61
CA LEU A 210 -1.02 8.91 2.10
C LEU A 210 -1.07 9.90 3.28
N ALA A 211 -1.83 11.00 3.16
CA ALA A 211 -1.92 11.97 4.25
C ALA A 211 -2.46 11.32 5.53
N LEU A 212 -3.43 10.42 5.37
CA LEU A 212 -3.95 9.64 6.49
C LEU A 212 -2.87 8.78 7.14
N THR A 213 -2.09 8.02 6.37
CA THR A 213 -1.00 7.20 6.93
C THR A 213 0.02 8.05 7.67
N VAL A 214 0.44 9.16 7.06
CA VAL A 214 1.41 10.10 7.64
C VAL A 214 0.96 10.65 8.99
N ILE A 215 -0.34 10.90 9.16
CA ILE A 215 -0.91 11.42 10.40
C ILE A 215 -1.15 10.30 11.42
N MET A 216 -1.76 9.19 10.99
CA MET A 216 -2.26 8.15 11.89
C MET A 216 -1.16 7.21 12.37
N VAL A 217 -0.21 6.82 11.52
CA VAL A 217 0.82 5.82 11.89
C VAL A 217 1.63 6.27 13.12
N PRO A 218 2.15 7.51 13.19
CA PRO A 218 2.89 7.94 14.37
C PRO A 218 2.03 7.98 15.64
N VAL A 219 0.79 8.46 15.52
CA VAL A 219 -0.14 8.53 16.65
C VAL A 219 -0.42 7.13 17.19
N VAL A 220 -0.76 6.20 16.30
CA VAL A 220 -1.13 4.82 16.64
C VAL A 220 0.08 4.04 17.14
N GLY A 221 1.26 4.22 16.53
CA GLY A 221 2.51 3.61 16.98
C GLY A 221 2.90 4.06 18.39
N GLN A 222 2.76 5.35 18.70
CA GLN A 222 3.05 5.86 20.04
C GLN A 222 2.04 5.38 21.09
N VAL A 223 0.76 5.29 20.73
CA VAL A 223 -0.26 4.68 21.60
C VAL A 223 0.09 3.22 21.91
N ALA A 224 0.51 2.44 20.91
CA ALA A 224 0.92 1.06 21.13
C ALA A 224 2.12 0.95 22.10
N LEU A 225 3.18 1.76 21.88
CA LEU A 225 4.36 1.76 22.75
C LEU A 225 4.01 2.08 24.21
N ASN A 226 3.18 3.10 24.43
CA ASN A 226 2.76 3.51 25.78
C ASN A 226 1.90 2.44 26.47
N LEU A 227 1.15 1.64 25.72
CA LEU A 227 0.40 0.49 26.22
C LEU A 227 1.25 -0.78 26.37
N GLY A 228 2.54 -0.74 26.01
CA GLY A 228 3.43 -1.90 26.04
C GLY A 228 3.09 -2.96 24.98
N ILE A 229 2.41 -2.57 23.91
CA ILE A 229 2.02 -3.45 22.80
C ILE A 229 3.00 -3.21 21.65
N ASP A 230 3.35 -4.26 20.90
CA ASP A 230 4.11 -4.10 19.66
C ASP A 230 3.39 -3.12 18.71
N PRO A 231 4.04 -2.01 18.28
CA PRO A 231 3.44 -1.01 17.40
C PRO A 231 2.85 -1.56 16.11
N LEU A 232 3.44 -2.62 15.55
CA LEU A 232 2.99 -3.23 14.31
C LEU A 232 1.56 -3.77 14.42
N ILE A 233 1.15 -4.22 15.61
CA ILE A 233 -0.19 -4.76 15.87
C ILE A 233 -1.29 -3.73 15.55
N LEU A 234 -1.03 -2.45 15.82
CA LEU A 234 -1.98 -1.38 15.53
C LEU A 234 -1.68 -0.69 14.19
N VAL A 235 -0.40 -0.51 13.84
CA VAL A 235 0.03 0.22 12.65
C VAL A 235 -0.30 -0.51 11.36
N VAL A 236 -0.01 -1.82 11.27
CA VAL A 236 -0.25 -2.62 10.05
C VAL A 236 -1.72 -2.56 9.59
N PRO A 237 -2.73 -2.86 10.44
CA PRO A 237 -4.12 -2.82 9.99
C PRO A 237 -4.60 -1.40 9.65
N VAL A 238 -4.10 -0.37 10.32
CA VAL A 238 -4.37 1.04 9.97
C VAL A 238 -3.82 1.38 8.59
N THR A 239 -2.60 0.96 8.27
CA THR A 239 -1.98 1.17 6.95
C THR A 239 -2.73 0.41 5.86
N MET A 240 -3.10 -0.86 6.11
CA MET A 240 -3.92 -1.62 5.17
C MET A 240 -5.30 -0.97 4.95
N ALA A 241 -5.95 -0.51 6.01
CA ALA A 241 -7.25 0.17 5.96
C ALA A 241 -7.18 1.51 5.22
N SER A 242 -6.07 2.26 5.35
CA SER A 242 -5.86 3.50 4.59
C SER A 242 -5.80 3.30 3.08
N SER A 243 -5.61 2.07 2.61
CA SER A 243 -5.66 1.73 1.18
C SER A 243 -7.01 1.16 0.73
N CYS A 244 -7.95 0.97 1.65
CA CYS A 244 -9.27 0.38 1.41
C CYS A 244 -10.35 1.45 1.24
N ALA A 245 -10.17 2.35 0.26
CA ALA A 245 -11.14 3.38 -0.09
C ALA A 245 -12.06 2.91 -1.24
N PHE A 246 -13.33 2.62 -0.94
CA PHE A 246 -14.29 2.04 -1.89
C PHE A 246 -15.58 2.85 -2.06
N MET A 247 -15.84 3.85 -1.22
CA MET A 247 -17.12 4.58 -1.17
C MET A 247 -17.16 5.79 -2.09
N LEU A 248 -16.15 6.65 -2.07
CA LEU A 248 -16.20 7.95 -2.75
C LEU A 248 -15.32 7.98 -4.01
N PRO A 249 -15.79 8.66 -5.09
CA PRO A 249 -14.99 8.86 -6.30
C PRO A 249 -13.70 9.64 -6.06
N MET A 250 -13.75 10.64 -5.17
CA MET A 250 -12.63 11.54 -4.90
C MET A 250 -11.54 10.89 -4.03
N ALA A 251 -11.82 9.75 -3.41
CA ALA A 251 -10.89 9.12 -2.48
C ALA A 251 -9.62 8.61 -3.17
N THR A 252 -9.75 8.04 -4.38
CA THR A 252 -8.59 7.49 -5.12
C THR A 252 -8.69 7.71 -6.63
N PRO A 253 -7.56 7.87 -7.36
CA PRO A 253 -7.58 8.01 -8.82
C PRO A 253 -8.30 6.88 -9.57
N PRO A 254 -8.17 5.58 -9.20
CA PRO A 254 -8.93 4.51 -9.84
C PRO A 254 -10.45 4.67 -9.72
N ASN A 255 -10.93 5.16 -8.57
CA ASN A 255 -12.35 5.43 -8.34
C ASN A 255 -12.83 6.58 -9.24
N ALA A 256 -12.04 7.65 -9.32
CA ALA A 256 -12.33 8.80 -10.18
C ALA A 256 -12.36 8.45 -11.68
N ILE A 257 -11.44 7.59 -12.16
CA ILE A 257 -11.39 7.15 -13.56
C ILE A 257 -12.69 6.44 -13.95
N ILE A 258 -13.14 5.49 -13.12
CA ILE A 258 -14.39 4.75 -13.40
C ILE A 258 -15.61 5.66 -13.27
N PHE A 259 -15.64 6.56 -12.28
CA PHE A 259 -16.72 7.54 -12.14
C PHE A 259 -16.80 8.49 -13.35
N GLY A 260 -15.65 8.88 -13.91
CA GLY A 260 -15.53 9.69 -15.12
C GLY A 260 -16.13 9.05 -16.39
N SER A 261 -16.47 7.76 -16.36
CA SER A 261 -17.21 7.10 -17.44
C SER A 261 -18.66 7.59 -17.58
N ASN A 262 -19.18 8.35 -16.60
CA ASN A 262 -20.57 8.79 -16.51
C ASN A 262 -21.60 7.65 -16.50
N ARG A 263 -21.19 6.41 -16.21
CA ARG A 263 -22.06 5.22 -16.13
C ARG A 263 -22.46 4.84 -14.70
N ILE A 264 -21.88 5.49 -13.69
CA ILE A 264 -22.09 5.16 -12.28
C ILE A 264 -22.46 6.43 -11.53
N SER A 265 -23.54 6.39 -10.76
CA SER A 265 -23.93 7.50 -9.88
C SER A 265 -23.16 7.45 -8.55
N MET A 266 -22.92 8.61 -7.94
CA MET A 266 -22.22 8.69 -6.66
C MET A 266 -22.95 7.90 -5.56
N GLY A 267 -24.29 7.95 -5.54
CA GLY A 267 -25.10 7.21 -4.57
C GLY A 267 -24.96 5.69 -4.70
N ASN A 268 -24.87 5.16 -5.92
CA ASN A 268 -24.66 3.72 -6.14
C ASN A 268 -23.24 3.30 -5.74
N MET A 269 -22.25 4.13 -6.03
CA MET A 269 -20.87 3.86 -5.62
C MET A 269 -20.74 3.88 -4.09
N ALA A 270 -21.36 4.86 -3.43
CA ALA A 270 -21.32 4.98 -1.98
C ALA A 270 -22.05 3.83 -1.27
N SER A 271 -23.23 3.42 -1.74
CA SER A 271 -23.99 2.33 -1.10
C SER A 271 -23.26 0.98 -1.19
N VAL A 272 -22.65 0.68 -2.34
CA VAL A 272 -21.81 -0.51 -2.52
C VAL A 272 -20.53 -0.39 -1.70
N GLY A 273 -19.89 0.78 -1.73
CA GLY A 273 -18.63 1.03 -1.05
C GLY A 273 -18.74 0.93 0.48
N ILE A 274 -19.83 1.38 1.10
CA ILE A 274 -20.05 1.20 2.56
C ILE A 274 -20.00 -0.28 2.94
N VAL A 275 -20.63 -1.15 2.15
CA VAL A 275 -20.61 -2.60 2.42
C VAL A 275 -19.18 -3.15 2.28
N LEU A 276 -18.47 -2.76 1.22
CA LEU A 276 -17.08 -3.18 1.02
C LEU A 276 -16.15 -2.65 2.12
N ASN A 277 -16.40 -1.44 2.62
CA ASN A 277 -15.65 -0.80 3.70
C ASN A 277 -15.82 -1.54 5.02
N VAL A 278 -17.06 -1.87 5.41
CA VAL A 278 -17.33 -2.66 6.63
C VAL A 278 -16.68 -4.03 6.54
N VAL A 279 -16.77 -4.67 5.37
CA VAL A 279 -16.13 -5.95 5.11
C VAL A 279 -14.61 -5.85 5.19
N ALA A 280 -14.00 -4.83 4.57
CA ALA A 280 -12.57 -4.61 4.62
C ALA A 280 -12.08 -4.32 6.05
N ALA A 281 -12.82 -3.53 6.82
CA ALA A 281 -12.55 -3.29 8.24
C ALA A 281 -12.58 -4.60 9.03
N ALA A 282 -13.61 -5.43 8.83
CA ALA A 282 -13.74 -6.71 9.52
C ALA A 282 -12.60 -7.68 9.14
N VAL A 283 -12.24 -7.77 7.86
CA VAL A 283 -11.14 -8.64 7.41
C VAL A 283 -9.79 -8.13 7.94
N ALA A 284 -9.52 -6.82 7.89
CA ALA A 284 -8.30 -6.23 8.44
C ALA A 284 -8.21 -6.44 9.96
N TRP A 285 -9.33 -6.28 10.67
CA TRP A 285 -9.42 -6.53 12.11
C TRP A 285 -9.16 -7.99 12.47
N LEU A 286 -9.80 -8.94 11.77
CA LEU A 286 -9.55 -10.37 11.97
C LEU A 286 -8.12 -10.75 11.60
N TRP A 287 -7.57 -10.17 10.53
CA TRP A 287 -6.18 -10.39 10.11
C TRP A 287 -5.20 -9.96 11.20
N ALA A 288 -5.41 -8.78 11.78
CA ALA A 288 -4.57 -8.24 12.84
C ALA A 288 -4.68 -9.00 14.17
N ILE A 289 -5.80 -9.69 14.44
CA ILE A 289 -5.98 -10.49 15.66
C ILE A 289 -5.41 -11.90 15.49
N PHE A 290 -5.66 -12.54 14.35
CA PHE A 290 -5.37 -13.97 14.19
C PHE A 290 -4.08 -14.25 13.43
N VAL A 291 -3.73 -13.43 12.43
CA VAL A 291 -2.58 -13.71 11.56
C VAL A 291 -1.36 -12.91 12.00
N LEU A 292 -1.54 -11.63 12.30
CA LEU A 292 -0.43 -10.74 12.62
C LEU A 292 0.37 -11.16 13.87
N PRO A 293 -0.24 -11.55 15.00
CA PRO A 293 0.53 -11.97 16.17
C PRO A 293 1.34 -13.24 15.91
N ILE A 294 0.74 -14.22 15.21
CA ILE A 294 1.42 -15.46 14.80
C ILE A 294 2.59 -15.14 13.87
N TRP A 295 2.41 -14.18 12.96
CA TRP A 295 3.47 -13.73 12.07
C TRP A 295 4.63 -13.09 12.82
N LEU A 296 4.33 -12.20 13.77
CA LEU A 296 5.34 -11.53 14.59
C LEU A 296 6.14 -12.52 15.45
N GLU A 297 5.55 -13.62 15.89
CA GLU A 297 6.26 -14.70 16.61
C GLU A 297 7.22 -15.51 15.72
N MET A 298 7.04 -15.48 14.40
CA MET A 298 7.84 -16.28 13.45
C MET A 298 9.12 -15.58 12.95
N ILE A 299 9.22 -14.26 13.10
CA ILE A 299 10.30 -13.43 12.53
C ILE A 299 11.37 -13.06 13.57
#